data_AF-A0A536Y8P8-F1
#
_entry.id   AF-A0A536Y8P8-F1
#
_cell.length_a   1.000
_cell.length_b   1.000
_cell.length_c   1.000
_cell.angle_alpha   90.00
_cell.angle_beta   90.00
_cell.angle_gamma   90.00
#
_symmetry.space_group_name_H-M   'P 1'
#
loop_
_entity.id
_entity.type
_entity.pdbx_description
1 polymer ?
#
loop_
_entity_poly.entity_id
_entity_poly.type
_entity_poly.pdbx_seq_one_letter_code
_entity_poly.pdbx_strand_id
1 'polypeptide(L)'
;MRASRRQFLKTASLMSIAGAASPFALNLAAIGAASAQTATGYRAIVCLFLYGGNDHTNTLIPYDQPSYDQYLAARDTIAIARAQLTATATGAVASQGGREFAFHPAL
;
A
#
# COMPACT_ATOMS: atom_id res chain seq x y z
N MET A 1 19.06 2.93 -20.64
CA MET A 1 19.12 4.41 -20.51
C MET A 1 20.11 4.78 -19.42
N ARG A 2 21.07 5.67 -19.69
CA ARG A 2 22.04 6.15 -18.66
C ARG A 2 21.33 7.19 -17.79
N ALA A 3 21.20 6.93 -16.48
CA ALA A 3 20.73 7.96 -15.55
C ALA A 3 21.67 9.18 -15.65
N SER A 4 21.12 10.37 -15.94
CA SER A 4 21.93 11.59 -16.02
C SER A 4 22.39 11.99 -14.62
N ARG A 5 23.57 12.61 -14.51
CA ARG A 5 24.07 13.18 -13.23
C ARG A 5 23.03 14.08 -12.56
N ARG A 6 22.26 14.83 -13.35
CA ARG A 6 21.17 15.68 -12.89
C ARG A 6 20.04 14.88 -12.24
N GLN A 7 19.64 13.75 -12.84
CA GLN A 7 18.60 12.89 -12.29
C GLN A 7 19.04 12.28 -10.96
N PHE A 8 20.30 11.82 -10.89
CA PHE A 8 20.89 11.28 -9.67
C PHE A 8 20.90 12.31 -8.53
N LEU A 9 21.35 13.53 -8.79
CA LEU A 9 21.39 14.60 -7.79
C LEU A 9 19.99 15.03 -7.32
N LYS A 10 18.99 15.05 -8.22
CA LYS A 10 17.59 15.30 -7.85
C LYS A 10 17.03 14.22 -6.91
N THR A 11 17.28 12.95 -7.20
CA THR A 11 16.84 11.86 -6.33
C THR A 11 17.58 11.88 -4.99
N ALA A 12 18.90 12.09 -5.00
CA ALA A 12 19.69 12.16 -3.77
C ALA A 12 19.27 13.33 -2.86
N SER A 13 18.97 14.50 -3.43
CA SER A 13 18.51 15.67 -2.66
C SER A 13 17.12 15.47 -2.05
N LEU A 14 16.17 14.89 -2.79
CA LEU A 14 14.85 14.54 -2.24
C LEU A 14 14.94 13.52 -1.09
N MET A 15 15.88 12.57 -1.17
CA MET A 15 16.09 11.54 -0.14
C MET A 15 16.92 12.01 1.05
N SER A 16 17.58 13.16 0.96
CA SER A 16 18.39 13.71 2.07
C SER A 16 17.52 14.11 3.28
N ILE A 17 16.22 14.29 3.08
CA ILE A 17 15.23 14.58 4.13
C ILE A 17 14.83 13.32 4.91
N ALA A 18 15.10 12.11 4.38
CA ALA A 18 14.63 10.85 4.95
C ALA A 18 15.40 10.38 6.21
N GLY A 19 16.48 11.07 6.61
CA GLY A 19 17.21 10.79 7.85
C GLY A 19 17.67 9.34 8.00
N ALA A 20 17.41 8.73 9.17
CA ALA A 20 17.85 7.37 9.51
C ALA A 20 17.26 6.26 8.62
N ALA A 21 16.18 6.52 7.87
CA ALA A 21 15.63 5.55 6.91
C ALA A 21 16.29 5.64 5.51
N SER A 22 17.30 6.50 5.31
CA SER A 22 17.90 6.71 3.99
C SER A 22 18.41 5.43 3.29
N PRO A 23 19.02 4.42 3.95
CA PRO A 23 19.45 3.21 3.25
C PRO A 23 18.27 2.37 2.76
N PHE A 24 17.18 2.28 3.54
CA PHE A 24 15.98 1.57 3.16
C PHE A 24 15.22 2.29 2.04
N ALA A 25 15.12 3.63 2.13
CA ALA A 25 14.54 4.46 1.10
C ALA A 25 15.31 4.37 -0.24
N LEU A 26 16.64 4.28 -0.21
CA LEU A 26 17.47 4.08 -1.40
C LEU A 26 17.22 2.73 -2.07
N ASN A 27 17.14 1.64 -1.29
CA ASN A 27 16.82 0.32 -1.82
C ASN A 27 15.42 0.33 -2.47
N LEU A 28 14.44 0.95 -1.83
CA LEU A 28 13.07 0.99 -2.33
C LEU A 28 12.91 1.88 -3.57
N ALA A 29 13.62 3.02 -3.62
CA ALA A 29 13.69 3.88 -4.80
C ALA A 29 14.33 3.17 -6.00
N ALA A 30 15.34 2.33 -5.77
CA ALA A 30 15.97 1.53 -6.81
C ALA A 30 15.01 0.46 -7.37
N ILE A 31 14.21 -0.20 -6.52
CA ILE A 31 13.18 -1.16 -6.94
C ILE A 31 12.08 -0.46 -7.76
N GLY A 32 11.61 0.71 -7.31
CA GLY A 32 10.63 1.52 -8.03
C GLY A 32 11.13 1.96 -9.42
N ALA A 33 12.38 2.39 -9.53
CA ALA A 33 12.96 2.77 -10.82
C ALA A 33 13.02 1.60 -11.81
N ALA A 34 13.29 0.37 -11.35
CA ALA A 34 13.34 -0.82 -12.20
C ALA A 34 11.96 -1.24 -12.73
N SER A 35 10.91 -1.13 -11.91
CA SER A 35 9.54 -1.50 -12.30
C SER A 35 8.91 -0.54 -13.31
N ALA A 36 9.23 0.76 -13.24
CA ALA A 36 8.69 1.76 -14.17
C ALA A 36 9.31 1.70 -15.59
N GLN A 37 10.43 0.96 -15.75
CA GLN A 37 11.26 0.99 -16.95
C GLN A 37 10.65 0.26 -18.16
N THR A 38 9.65 -0.60 -17.95
CA THR A 38 9.01 -1.41 -18.99
C THR A 38 7.70 -0.83 -19.52
N ALA A 39 7.25 0.32 -19.00
CA ALA A 39 5.94 0.85 -19.30
C ALA A 39 5.99 2.07 -20.24
N THR A 40 5.12 2.08 -21.25
CA THR A 40 4.88 3.25 -22.10
C THR A 40 3.94 4.24 -21.38
N GLY A 41 4.23 5.56 -21.49
CA GLY A 41 3.50 6.64 -20.81
C GLY A 41 4.12 7.10 -19.48
N TYR A 42 3.61 8.20 -18.91
CA TYR A 42 4.06 8.67 -17.59
C TYR A 42 3.58 7.73 -16.50
N ARG A 43 4.52 7.14 -15.75
CA ARG A 43 4.23 6.32 -14.58
C ARG A 43 5.14 6.75 -13.43
N ALA A 44 4.54 6.93 -12.26
CA ALA A 44 5.25 7.19 -11.02
C ALA A 44 4.93 6.06 -10.03
N ILE A 45 5.94 5.61 -9.29
CA ILE A 45 5.77 4.69 -8.16
C ILE A 45 5.91 5.50 -6.88
N VAL A 46 4.88 5.46 -6.04
CA VAL A 46 4.87 6.13 -4.74
C VAL A 46 5.21 5.11 -3.67
N CYS A 47 6.37 5.26 -3.05
CA CYS A 47 6.80 4.42 -1.94
C CYS A 47 6.46 5.13 -0.63
N LEU A 48 5.45 4.62 0.09
CA LEU A 48 5.04 5.16 1.39
C LEU A 48 5.82 4.46 2.50
N PHE A 49 6.60 5.23 3.25
CA PHE A 49 7.30 4.73 4.44
C PHE A 49 6.57 5.17 5.70
N LEU A 50 6.04 4.21 6.45
CA LEU A 50 5.24 4.44 7.65
C LEU A 50 6.06 4.09 8.89
N TYR A 51 6.64 5.10 9.55
CA TYR A 51 7.46 4.93 10.76
C TYR A 51 6.71 4.31 11.96
N GLY A 52 5.37 4.24 11.91
CA GLY A 52 4.53 3.61 12.93
C GLY A 52 3.90 2.28 12.52
N GLY A 53 4.25 1.75 11.34
CA GLY A 53 3.60 0.55 10.77
C GLY A 53 2.25 0.83 10.12
N ASN A 54 1.62 -0.23 9.63
CA ASN A 54 0.28 -0.21 9.06
C ASN A 54 -0.50 -1.42 9.54
N ASP A 55 -1.65 -1.19 10.17
CA ASP A 55 -2.62 -2.24 10.40
C ASP A 55 -3.43 -2.51 9.12
N HIS A 56 -2.80 -3.23 8.20
CA HIS A 56 -3.34 -3.45 6.87
C HIS A 56 -4.72 -4.13 6.88
N THR A 57 -4.96 -5.06 7.83
CA THR A 57 -6.23 -5.78 7.93
C THR A 57 -7.37 -4.93 8.48
N ASN A 58 -7.07 -3.76 9.06
CA ASN A 58 -8.07 -2.77 9.43
C ASN A 58 -8.14 -1.61 8.43
N THR A 59 -7.14 -1.42 7.57
CA THR A 59 -7.17 -0.48 6.43
C THR A 59 -8.01 -1.01 5.28
N LEU A 60 -7.82 -2.28 4.93
CA LEU A 60 -8.57 -3.01 3.91
C LEU A 60 -9.07 -4.32 4.52
N ILE A 61 -10.35 -4.33 4.90
CA ILE A 61 -10.97 -5.37 5.71
C ILE A 61 -11.63 -6.40 4.77
N PRO A 62 -11.44 -7.71 4.99
CA PRO A 62 -12.19 -8.73 4.25
C PRO A 62 -13.70 -8.58 4.50
N TYR A 63 -14.51 -8.60 3.46
CA TYR A 63 -15.93 -8.31 3.55
C TYR A 63 -16.83 -9.49 3.18
N ASP A 64 -16.36 -10.46 2.36
CA ASP A 64 -17.11 -11.69 2.14
C ASP A 64 -17.24 -12.48 3.46
N GLN A 65 -18.38 -13.13 3.67
CA GLN A 65 -18.74 -13.68 4.98
C GLN A 65 -17.66 -14.65 5.53
N PRO A 66 -17.17 -15.65 4.77
CA PRO A 66 -16.17 -16.58 5.30
C PRO A 66 -14.86 -15.89 5.70
N SER A 67 -14.41 -14.89 4.93
CA SER A 67 -13.16 -14.17 5.22
C SER A 67 -13.34 -13.17 6.37
N TYR A 68 -14.50 -12.51 6.45
CA TYR A 68 -14.83 -11.63 7.56
C TYR A 68 -14.92 -12.39 8.89
N ASP A 69 -15.50 -13.59 8.89
CA ASP A 69 -15.60 -14.41 10.11
C ASP A 69 -14.21 -14.77 10.66
N GLN A 70 -13.24 -15.04 9.77
CA GLN A 70 -11.84 -15.27 10.16
C GLN A 70 -11.18 -14.00 10.72
N TYR A 71 -11.42 -12.85 10.09
CA TYR A 71 -10.95 -11.55 10.58
C TYR A 71 -11.52 -11.24 11.98
N LEU A 72 -12.82 -11.45 12.18
CA LEU A 72 -13.48 -11.23 13.45
C LEU A 72 -12.96 -12.19 14.53
N ALA A 73 -12.82 -13.48 14.23
CA ALA A 73 -12.30 -14.46 15.18
C ALA A 73 -10.86 -14.18 15.61
N ALA A 74 -10.02 -13.66 14.70
CA ALA A 74 -8.63 -13.33 15.00
C ALA A 74 -8.47 -11.99 15.73
N ARG A 75 -9.47 -11.11 15.71
CA ARG A 75 -9.33 -9.68 16.07
C ARG A 75 -10.54 -9.09 16.81
N ASP A 76 -11.28 -9.94 17.50
CA ASP A 76 -12.57 -9.64 18.15
C ASP A 76 -12.62 -8.29 18.92
N THR A 77 -11.56 -7.90 19.61
CA THR A 77 -11.45 -6.67 20.40
C THR A 77 -11.36 -5.38 19.57
N ILE A 78 -10.91 -5.46 18.32
CA ILE A 78 -10.64 -4.29 17.46
C ILE A 78 -11.28 -4.41 16.08
N ALA A 79 -12.04 -5.49 15.83
CA ALA A 79 -12.73 -5.72 14.59
C ALA A 79 -13.85 -4.69 14.37
N ILE A 80 -13.96 -4.14 13.16
CA ILE A 80 -15.08 -3.28 12.78
C ILE A 80 -16.25 -4.14 12.37
N ALA A 81 -17.45 -3.84 12.90
CA ALA A 81 -18.64 -4.62 12.59
C ALA A 81 -18.94 -4.57 11.09
N ARG A 82 -19.23 -5.72 10.48
CA ARG A 82 -19.48 -5.87 9.04
C ARG A 82 -20.52 -4.88 8.50
N ALA A 83 -21.56 -4.57 9.28
CA ALA A 83 -22.60 -3.61 8.91
C ALA A 83 -22.07 -2.17 8.75
N GLN A 84 -20.99 -1.80 9.44
CA GLN A 84 -20.33 -0.50 9.31
C GLN A 84 -19.46 -0.39 8.06
N LEU A 85 -19.17 -1.53 7.40
CA LEU A 85 -18.28 -1.62 6.23
C LEU A 85 -19.02 -1.54 4.89
N THR A 86 -20.36 -1.62 4.90
CA THR A 86 -21.16 -1.70 3.66
C THR A 86 -20.95 -0.49 2.74
N ALA A 87 -20.78 0.71 3.29
CA ALA A 87 -20.59 1.93 2.50
C ALA A 87 -19.23 2.00 1.79
N THR A 88 -18.24 1.23 2.26
CA THR A 88 -16.88 1.22 1.73
C THR A 88 -16.51 -0.10 1.06
N ALA A 89 -17.49 -0.98 0.85
CA ALA A 89 -17.31 -2.26 0.17
C ALA A 89 -16.89 -2.06 -1.29
N THR A 90 -15.83 -2.74 -1.71
CA THR A 90 -15.27 -2.65 -3.07
C THR A 90 -16.00 -3.55 -4.06
N GLY A 91 -16.87 -4.46 -3.58
CA GLY A 91 -17.41 -5.57 -4.35
C GLY A 91 -16.35 -6.64 -4.65
N ALA A 92 -16.73 -7.62 -5.49
CA ALA A 92 -15.89 -8.75 -5.84
C ALA A 92 -14.66 -8.32 -6.66
N VAL A 93 -13.47 -8.66 -6.15
CA VAL A 93 -12.19 -8.34 -6.80
C VAL A 93 -11.71 -9.55 -7.60
N ALA A 94 -11.83 -9.47 -8.92
CA ALA A 94 -11.51 -10.58 -9.83
C ALA A 94 -10.06 -11.10 -9.68
N SER A 95 -9.08 -10.21 -9.52
CA SER A 95 -7.67 -10.60 -9.30
C SER A 95 -7.43 -11.32 -7.97
N GLN A 96 -8.40 -11.26 -7.06
CA GLN A 96 -8.37 -11.91 -5.74
C GLN A 96 -9.30 -13.14 -5.70
N GLY A 97 -9.66 -13.71 -6.85
CA GLY A 97 -10.54 -14.89 -6.91
C GLY A 97 -11.99 -14.59 -6.52
N GLY A 98 -12.44 -13.33 -6.69
CA GLY A 98 -13.80 -12.91 -6.38
C GLY A 98 -14.05 -12.54 -4.92
N ARG A 99 -13.01 -12.53 -4.07
CA ARG A 99 -13.12 -12.02 -2.69
C ARG A 99 -13.57 -10.57 -2.65
N GLU A 100 -14.29 -10.22 -1.59
CA GLU A 100 -14.78 -8.87 -1.36
C GLU A 100 -14.00 -8.23 -0.21
N PHE A 101 -13.77 -6.93 -0.32
CA PHE A 101 -13.12 -6.14 0.71
C PHE A 101 -13.93 -4.88 1.00
N ALA A 102 -13.60 -4.20 2.08
CA ALA A 102 -14.08 -2.86 2.38
C ALA A 102 -12.95 -2.02 2.96
N PHE A 103 -12.92 -0.73 2.66
CA PHE A 103 -12.00 0.19 3.34
C PHE A 103 -12.46 0.46 4.77
N HIS A 104 -11.53 0.83 5.65
CA HIS A 104 -11.89 1.39 6.95
C HIS A 104 -12.88 2.56 6.75
N PRO A 105 -13.99 2.67 7.50
CA PRO A 105 -14.98 3.75 7.34
C PRO A 105 -14.49 5.19 7.58
N ALA A 106 -13.21 5.36 7.93
CA ALA A 106 -12.60 6.65 8.26
C ALA A 106 -11.48 7.04 7.27
N LEU A 107 -11.32 6.28 6.18
CA LEU A 107 -10.47 6.59 5.02
C LEU A 107 -11.34 7.22 3.93
#